data_AF-A0A976JQE9-F1
#
_entry.id   AF-A0A976JQE9-F1
#
_cell.length_a   1.000
_cell.length_b   1.000
_cell.length_c   1.000
_cell.angle_alpha   90.00
_cell.angle_beta   90.00
_cell.angle_gamma   90.00
#
_symmetry.space_group_name_H-M   'P 1'
#
loop_
_entity.id
_entity.type
_entity.pdbx_description
1 polymer ?
#
loop_
_entity_poly.entity_id
_entity_poly.type
_entity_poly.pdbx_seq_one_letter_code
_entity_poly.pdbx_strand_id
1 'polypeptide(L)'
;MSDSDSNNHEDNLPGQEKRSFLQRIRGQKPDVAESVPTVTQQEPASEPPAAVENEGTSAMTKTRLRDRFRQALSKTSRSLGNLFLGDREIDDELLEELETLLLMADVGIETTVEIIRDLSERVQRRELSHSRALVAALQNAMVEKLKACEQPLVLDT
;
A
#
# COMPACT_ATOMS: atom_id res chain seq x y z
N MET A 1 -74.84 10.82 -22.80
CA MET A 1 -74.14 10.30 -23.99
C MET A 1 -73.67 8.90 -23.67
N SER A 2 -74.18 7.93 -24.44
CA SER A 2 -73.59 6.63 -24.77
C SER A 2 -72.10 6.79 -25.16
N ASP A 3 -71.21 5.82 -25.03
CA ASP A 3 -71.23 4.44 -25.54
C ASP A 3 -70.37 3.56 -24.61
N SER A 4 -70.81 2.36 -24.20
CA SER A 4 -70.60 1.10 -24.93
C SER A 4 -69.14 0.90 -25.35
N ASP A 5 -68.42 0.03 -24.66
CA ASP A 5 -68.01 -1.20 -25.32
C ASP A 5 -67.70 -2.32 -24.33
N SER A 6 -68.14 -3.50 -24.75
CA SER A 6 -68.27 -4.72 -23.99
C SER A 6 -66.99 -5.56 -24.02
N ASN A 7 -66.89 -6.37 -22.98
CA ASN A 7 -66.66 -7.82 -23.02
C ASN A 7 -65.26 -8.36 -22.67
N ASN A 8 -65.19 -8.81 -21.41
CA ASN A 8 -64.77 -10.14 -20.95
C ASN A 8 -63.86 -10.99 -21.85
N HIS A 9 -62.69 -11.35 -21.34
CA HIS A 9 -62.18 -12.70 -21.51
C HIS A 9 -61.63 -13.21 -20.17
N GLU A 10 -62.08 -14.41 -19.84
CA GLU A 10 -62.00 -15.07 -18.55
C GLU A 10 -60.60 -15.58 -18.18
N ASP A 11 -60.46 -15.86 -16.87
CA ASP A 11 -59.71 -16.96 -16.28
C ASP A 11 -58.18 -17.08 -16.49
N ASN A 12 -57.42 -17.04 -15.39
CA ASN A 12 -57.04 -18.24 -14.64
C ASN A 12 -55.85 -17.95 -13.69
N LEU A 13 -56.05 -18.13 -12.38
CA LEU A 13 -55.01 -18.35 -11.35
C LEU A 13 -54.60 -19.83 -11.40
N PRO A 14 -53.32 -20.24 -11.21
CA PRO A 14 -52.77 -20.18 -9.85
C PRO A 14 -51.24 -20.01 -9.73
N GLY A 15 -50.83 -19.73 -8.48
CA GLY A 15 -49.49 -19.27 -8.11
C GLY A 15 -48.32 -20.22 -8.37
N GLN A 16 -47.11 -19.67 -8.21
CA GLN A 16 -45.93 -20.45 -7.91
C GLN A 16 -45.02 -19.75 -6.91
N GLU A 17 -44.63 -20.57 -5.96
CA GLU A 17 -43.82 -20.29 -4.80
C GLU A 17 -42.36 -19.96 -5.14
N LYS A 18 -41.79 -19.19 -4.22
CA LYS A 18 -40.39 -18.91 -3.94
C LYS A 18 -39.43 -20.00 -4.44
N ARG A 19 -38.86 -19.81 -5.63
CA ARG A 19 -37.74 -20.64 -6.09
C ARG A 19 -36.48 -20.22 -5.35
N SER A 20 -36.14 -21.03 -4.36
CA SER A 20 -34.94 -20.97 -3.53
C SER A 20 -33.68 -20.90 -4.39
N PHE A 21 -32.94 -19.80 -4.23
CA PHE A 21 -31.62 -19.56 -4.78
C PHE A 21 -30.61 -20.69 -4.48
N LEU A 22 -30.86 -21.47 -3.41
CA LEU A 22 -29.99 -22.56 -2.96
C LEU A 22 -30.18 -23.88 -3.73
N GLN A 23 -31.11 -23.97 -4.69
CA GLN A 23 -31.28 -25.17 -5.52
C GLN A 23 -30.42 -25.16 -6.80
N ARG A 24 -29.69 -24.07 -7.07
CA ARG A 24 -28.77 -23.96 -8.21
C ARG A 24 -27.34 -24.44 -7.94
N ILE A 25 -26.95 -24.62 -6.66
CA ILE A 25 -25.58 -25.03 -6.28
C ILE A 25 -25.54 -26.48 -5.77
N ARG A 26 -26.49 -27.32 -6.19
CA ARG A 26 -26.54 -28.73 -5.78
C ARG A 26 -26.78 -29.64 -6.97
N GLY A 27 -25.71 -29.86 -7.75
CA GLY A 27 -25.69 -30.96 -8.72
C GLY A 27 -25.06 -30.60 -10.05
N GLN A 28 -23.75 -30.43 -10.09
CA GLN A 28 -22.98 -30.69 -11.32
C GLN A 28 -21.67 -31.36 -10.93
N LYS A 29 -21.58 -32.66 -11.21
CA LYS A 29 -20.33 -33.42 -11.27
C LYS A 29 -19.97 -33.53 -12.77
N PRO A 30 -18.73 -33.25 -13.16
CA PRO A 30 -18.10 -33.99 -14.25
C PRO A 30 -16.77 -34.54 -13.72
N ASP A 31 -16.65 -35.85 -13.49
CA ASP A 31 -16.31 -36.90 -14.47
C ASP A 31 -14.98 -36.64 -15.19
N VAL A 32 -14.06 -37.57 -14.96
CA VAL A 32 -12.64 -37.55 -15.25
C VAL A 32 -12.44 -38.37 -16.52
N ALA A 33 -12.06 -37.72 -17.62
CA ALA A 33 -11.49 -38.39 -18.79
C ALA A 33 -10.58 -37.41 -19.56
N GLU A 34 -9.29 -37.53 -19.25
CA GLU A 34 -8.19 -37.59 -20.21
C GLU A 34 -8.29 -36.75 -21.51
N SER A 35 -7.67 -35.57 -21.49
CA SER A 35 -7.01 -35.05 -22.69
C SER A 35 -5.77 -34.28 -22.25
N VAL A 36 -4.61 -34.90 -22.51
CA VAL A 36 -3.29 -34.33 -22.27
C VAL A 36 -3.07 -33.23 -23.33
N PRO A 37 -2.98 -31.94 -22.98
CA PRO A 37 -2.48 -30.97 -23.94
C PRO A 37 -0.99 -31.22 -24.08
N THR A 38 -0.62 -31.74 -25.24
CA THR A 38 0.75 -31.81 -25.73
C THR A 38 1.36 -30.41 -25.67
N VAL A 39 2.28 -30.21 -24.72
CA VAL A 39 3.13 -29.02 -24.65
C VAL A 39 4.05 -29.08 -25.87
N THR A 40 3.64 -28.37 -26.93
CA THR A 40 4.53 -28.02 -28.03
C THR A 40 5.53 -27.01 -27.47
N GLN A 41 6.74 -27.48 -27.19
CA GLN A 41 7.90 -26.62 -26.93
C GLN A 41 8.20 -25.86 -28.21
N GLN A 42 7.83 -24.58 -28.25
CA GLN A 42 8.37 -23.63 -29.21
C GLN A 42 9.57 -22.98 -28.54
N GLU A 43 10.75 -23.42 -28.94
CA GLU A 43 12.06 -22.86 -28.59
C GLU A 43 12.26 -21.56 -29.39
N PRO A 44 12.30 -20.37 -28.76
CA PRO A 44 12.86 -19.21 -29.42
C PRO A 44 14.38 -19.32 -29.32
N ALA A 45 14.99 -19.84 -30.38
CA ALA A 45 16.39 -19.61 -30.66
C ALA A 45 16.58 -18.10 -30.91
N SER A 46 17.06 -17.39 -29.90
CA SER A 46 17.65 -16.06 -30.06
C SER A 46 19.04 -16.09 -29.42
N GLU A 47 20.05 -16.41 -30.23
CA GLU A 47 21.44 -16.10 -29.93
C GLU A 47 21.64 -14.58 -29.80
N PRO A 48 22.58 -14.15 -28.95
CA PRO A 48 22.60 -12.83 -28.34
C PRO A 48 23.12 -11.75 -29.31
N PRO A 49 22.51 -10.54 -29.36
CA PRO A 49 23.24 -9.39 -29.83
C PRO A 49 24.28 -9.02 -28.77
N ALA A 50 25.54 -9.14 -29.18
CA ALA A 50 26.71 -8.70 -28.46
C ALA A 50 26.54 -7.27 -27.91
N ALA A 51 26.97 -7.11 -26.65
CA ALA A 51 27.48 -5.90 -26.02
C ALA A 51 26.99 -4.55 -26.56
N VAL A 52 25.98 -3.99 -25.89
CA VAL A 52 25.74 -2.55 -25.85
C VAL A 52 25.89 -2.05 -24.40
N GLU A 53 27.06 -1.48 -24.15
CA GLU A 53 27.35 -0.31 -23.30
C GLU A 53 26.60 -0.20 -21.96
N ASN A 54 27.33 -0.51 -20.89
CA ASN A 54 26.88 -0.65 -19.52
C ASN A 54 26.79 0.68 -18.74
N GLU A 55 26.11 1.69 -19.30
CA GLU A 55 25.92 2.99 -18.60
C GLU A 55 24.42 3.33 -18.39
N GLY A 56 23.48 2.63 -19.04
CA GLY A 56 22.04 2.93 -18.99
C GLY A 56 21.18 2.07 -18.04
N THR A 57 21.65 0.90 -17.62
CA THR A 57 20.82 -0.11 -16.90
C THR A 57 20.81 0.08 -15.38
N SER A 58 21.87 0.66 -14.80
CA SER A 58 22.02 0.88 -13.35
C SER A 58 21.07 1.97 -12.82
N ALA A 59 20.87 3.06 -13.57
CA ALA A 59 19.95 4.12 -13.19
C ALA A 59 18.48 3.65 -13.22
N MET A 60 18.11 2.84 -14.22
CA MET A 60 16.78 2.23 -14.35
C MET A 60 16.48 1.24 -13.21
N THR A 61 17.45 0.41 -12.81
CA THR A 61 17.29 -0.52 -11.67
C THR A 61 17.24 0.20 -10.32
N LYS A 62 18.08 1.23 -10.10
CA LYS A 62 18.06 2.04 -8.87
C LYS A 62 16.73 2.79 -8.70
N THR A 63 16.19 3.34 -9.78
CA THR A 63 14.87 3.99 -9.78
C THR A 63 13.79 3.01 -9.36
N ARG A 64 13.78 1.82 -9.98
CA ARG A 64 12.81 0.75 -9.68
C ARG A 64 12.88 0.26 -8.23
N LEU A 65 14.08 0.16 -7.64
CA LEU A 65 14.24 -0.22 -6.24
C LEU A 65 13.68 0.85 -5.28
N ARG A 66 13.97 2.13 -5.54
CA ARG A 66 13.42 3.23 -4.74
C ARG A 66 11.90 3.28 -4.80
N ASP A 67 11.30 3.01 -5.95
CA ASP A 67 9.85 3.04 -6.10
C ASP A 67 9.18 1.89 -5.34
N ARG A 68 9.76 0.69 -5.38
CA ARG A 68 9.31 -0.43 -4.54
C ARG A 68 9.42 -0.10 -3.05
N PHE A 69 10.52 0.54 -2.64
CA PHE A 69 10.73 0.96 -1.25
C PHE A 69 9.70 2.00 -0.80
N ARG A 70 9.45 3.03 -1.63
CA ARG A 70 8.40 4.03 -1.37
C ARG A 70 7.03 3.39 -1.24
N GLN A 71 6.73 2.42 -2.10
CA GLN A 71 5.45 1.70 -2.05
C GLN A 71 5.31 0.89 -0.76
N ALA A 72 6.37 0.20 -0.34
CA ALA A 72 6.40 -0.54 0.93
C ALA A 72 6.19 0.39 2.14
N LEU A 73 6.80 1.58 2.14
CA LEU A 73 6.66 2.57 3.22
C LEU A 73 5.41 3.46 3.11
N SER A 74 4.55 3.23 2.11
CA SER A 74 3.46 4.16 1.79
C SER A 74 2.46 4.36 2.93
N LYS A 75 2.26 3.35 3.80
CA LYS A 75 1.39 3.47 4.97
C LYS A 75 1.97 4.42 6.02
N THR A 76 3.24 4.23 6.37
CA THR A 76 3.97 5.07 7.32
C THR A 76 4.08 6.49 6.81
N SER A 77 4.42 6.67 5.52
CA SER A 77 4.54 8.00 4.92
C SER A 77 3.19 8.73 4.89
N ARG A 78 2.08 8.03 4.64
CA ARG A 78 0.74 8.62 4.72
C ARG A 78 0.36 8.97 6.15
N SER A 79 0.66 8.11 7.13
CA SER A 79 0.32 8.36 8.53
C SER A 79 1.04 9.60 9.07
N LEU A 80 2.35 9.71 8.82
CA LEU A 80 3.13 10.89 9.17
C LEU A 80 2.68 12.11 8.36
N GLY A 81 2.43 11.94 7.06
CA GLY A 81 1.88 13.02 6.24
C GLY A 81 0.57 13.57 6.80
N ASN A 82 -0.30 12.66 7.27
CA ASN A 82 -1.62 12.99 7.82
C ASN A 82 -1.56 13.82 9.10
N LEU A 83 -0.58 13.53 9.96
CA LEU A 83 -0.33 14.29 11.19
C LEU A 83 -0.08 15.77 10.91
N PHE A 84 0.60 16.07 9.80
CA PHE A 84 1.01 17.43 9.44
C PHE A 84 0.17 18.04 8.32
N LEU A 85 -1.08 17.59 8.12
CA LEU A 85 -2.00 18.30 7.21
C LEU A 85 -2.37 19.68 7.79
N GLY A 86 -2.03 20.73 7.03
CA GLY A 86 -2.30 22.12 7.37
C GLY A 86 -1.22 22.76 8.23
N ASP A 87 -1.43 24.03 8.57
CA ASP A 87 -0.54 24.80 9.44
C ASP A 87 -0.94 24.57 10.91
N ARG A 88 -0.65 23.37 11.42
CA ARG A 88 -0.77 23.09 12.86
C ARG A 88 0.38 23.76 13.61
N GLU A 89 0.04 24.34 14.76
CA GLU A 89 1.02 24.80 15.74
C GLU A 89 1.79 23.60 16.31
N ILE A 90 3.04 23.81 16.69
CA ILE A 90 3.85 22.77 17.33
C ILE A 90 3.61 22.88 18.84
N ASP A 91 2.70 22.07 19.34
CA ASP A 91 2.37 21.93 20.76
C ASP A 91 2.71 20.53 21.27
N ASP A 92 2.52 20.32 22.58
CA ASP A 92 2.80 19.05 23.24
C ASP A 92 1.89 17.92 22.71
N GLU A 93 0.63 18.23 22.39
CA GLU A 93 -0.32 17.26 21.79
C GLU A 93 0.19 16.73 20.46
N LEU A 94 0.70 17.59 19.57
CA LEU A 94 1.28 17.16 18.30
C LEU A 94 2.49 16.22 18.50
N LEU A 95 3.30 16.47 19.53
CA LEU A 95 4.44 15.63 19.86
C LEU A 95 4.02 14.28 20.44
N GLU A 96 2.96 14.23 21.24
CA GLU A 96 2.36 12.97 21.74
C GLU A 96 1.72 12.14 20.61
N GLU A 97 1.00 12.79 19.69
CA GLU A 97 0.47 12.14 18.48
C GLU A 97 1.63 11.57 17.63
N LEU A 98 2.72 12.33 17.47
CA LEU A 98 3.92 11.87 16.77
C LEU A 98 4.57 10.68 17.47
N GLU A 99 4.72 10.70 18.79
CA GLU A 99 5.25 9.59 19.58
C GLU A 99 4.45 8.31 19.33
N THR A 100 3.13 8.40 19.42
CA THR A 100 2.22 7.27 19.16
C THR A 100 2.43 6.71 17.75
N LEU A 101 2.55 7.57 16.74
CA LEU A 101 2.82 7.14 15.37
C LEU A 101 4.17 6.44 15.20
N LEU A 102 5.22 6.93 15.87
CA LEU A 102 6.55 6.32 15.81
C LEU A 102 6.56 4.94 16.46
N LEU A 103 5.88 4.77 17.60
CA LEU A 103 5.70 3.47 18.25
C LEU A 103 4.94 2.47 17.36
N MET A 104 3.88 2.92 16.68
CA MET A 104 3.14 2.10 15.71
C MET A 104 3.93 1.77 14.44
N ALA A 105 4.98 2.54 14.14
CA ALA A 105 5.80 2.39 12.94
C ALA A 105 7.03 1.49 13.16
N ASP A 106 7.03 0.67 14.22
CA ASP A 106 8.11 -0.27 14.57
C ASP A 106 9.46 0.42 14.84
N VAL A 107 9.46 1.67 15.35
CA VAL A 107 10.69 2.40 15.74
C VAL A 107 11.27 1.91 17.07
N GLY A 108 10.40 1.42 17.97
CA GLY A 108 10.78 1.01 19.33
C GLY A 108 10.71 2.14 20.36
N ILE A 109 10.63 1.78 21.64
CA ILE A 109 10.38 2.73 22.75
C ILE A 109 11.58 3.66 22.94
N GLU A 110 12.77 3.10 23.09
CA GLU A 110 13.99 3.84 23.41
C GLU A 110 14.31 4.86 22.32
N THR A 111 14.29 4.41 21.07
CA THR A 111 14.54 5.26 19.90
C THR A 111 13.51 6.38 19.80
N THR A 112 12.24 6.07 20.04
CA THR A 112 11.16 7.06 19.97
C THR A 112 11.32 8.12 21.06
N VAL A 113 11.55 7.71 22.31
CA VAL A 113 11.78 8.63 23.44
C VAL A 113 12.95 9.58 23.15
N GLU A 114 14.05 9.07 22.60
CA GLU A 114 15.20 9.89 22.24
C GLU A 114 14.87 10.90 21.13
N ILE A 115 14.11 10.49 20.11
CA ILE A 115 13.68 11.37 19.01
C ILE A 115 12.75 12.46 19.54
N ILE A 116 11.71 12.08 20.30
CA ILE A 116 10.72 13.03 20.81
C ILE A 116 11.39 14.04 21.74
N ARG A 117 12.29 13.60 22.64
CA ARG A 117 13.06 14.51 23.50
C ARG A 117 13.87 15.53 22.70
N ASP A 118 14.63 15.09 21.69
CA ASP A 118 15.42 15.99 20.83
C ASP A 118 14.52 17.01 20.11
N LEU A 119 13.36 16.58 19.61
CA LEU A 119 12.41 17.47 18.97
C LEU A 119 11.81 18.47 19.97
N SER A 120 11.36 18.02 21.15
CA SER A 120 10.83 18.89 22.21
C SER A 120 11.85 19.96 22.64
N GLU A 121 13.12 19.59 22.82
CA GLU A 121 14.19 20.55 23.16
C GLU A 121 14.37 21.63 22.07
N ARG A 122 14.29 21.25 20.79
CA ARG A 122 14.38 22.20 19.67
C ARG A 122 13.15 23.12 19.58
N VAL A 123 11.96 22.61 19.89
CA VAL A 123 10.72 23.42 20.00
C VAL A 123 10.86 24.44 21.13
N GLN A 124 11.29 24.01 22.32
CA GLN A 124 11.50 24.90 23.47
C GLN A 124 12.51 26.00 23.18
N ARG A 125 13.54 25.69 22.38
CA ARG A 125 14.55 26.64 21.91
C ARG A 125 14.09 27.51 20.73
N ARG A 126 12.84 27.38 20.29
CA ARG A 126 12.22 28.10 19.16
C ARG A 126 12.96 27.92 17.83
N GLU A 127 13.61 26.77 17.64
CA GLU A 127 14.28 26.45 16.38
C GLU A 127 13.34 25.92 15.31
N LEU A 128 12.17 25.43 15.73
CA LEU A 128 11.15 24.86 14.85
C LEU A 128 9.99 25.84 14.76
N SER A 129 9.84 26.46 13.60
CA SER A 129 8.89 27.56 13.37
C SER A 129 7.50 27.10 12.89
N HIS A 130 7.41 25.94 12.24
CA HIS A 130 6.17 25.43 11.65
C HIS A 130 6.25 23.91 11.46
N SER A 131 5.11 23.24 11.28
CA SER A 131 5.01 21.77 11.08
C SER A 131 6.05 21.20 10.10
N ARG A 132 6.29 21.87 8.98
CA ARG A 132 7.32 21.44 8.00
C ARG A 132 8.76 21.45 8.54
N ALA A 133 9.08 22.34 9.47
CA ALA A 133 10.39 22.39 10.12
C ALA A 133 10.54 21.22 11.10
N LEU A 134 9.48 20.87 11.81
CA LEU A 134 9.42 19.69 12.66
C LEU A 134 9.62 18.40 11.86
N VAL A 135 8.97 18.27 10.69
CA VAL A 135 9.18 17.13 9.77
C VAL A 135 10.63 17.05 9.30
N ALA A 136 11.24 18.19 8.95
CA ALA A 136 12.65 18.21 8.54
C ALA A 136 13.58 17.81 9.70
N ALA A 137 13.30 18.29 10.92
CA ALA A 137 14.05 17.91 12.12
C ALA A 137 13.93 16.41 12.42
N LEU A 138 12.73 15.84 12.31
CA LEU A 138 12.49 14.40 12.47
C LEU A 138 13.28 13.57 11.44
N GLN A 139 13.24 13.97 10.16
CA GLN A 139 14.01 13.30 9.11
C GLN A 139 15.50 13.32 9.40
N ASN A 140 16.04 14.46 9.82
CA ASN A 140 17.44 14.59 10.18
C ASN A 140 17.79 13.69 11.38
N ALA A 141 16.98 13.71 12.44
CA ALA A 141 17.20 12.85 13.62
C ALA A 141 17.23 11.36 13.25
N MET A 142 16.32 10.90 12.39
CA MET A 142 16.30 9.52 11.89
C MET A 142 17.54 9.19 11.04
N VAL A 143 17.92 10.08 10.12
CA VAL A 143 19.10 9.88 9.27
C VAL A 143 20.37 9.77 10.11
N GLU A 144 20.54 10.62 11.12
CA GLU A 144 21.71 10.55 12.02
C GLU A 144 21.80 9.21 12.73
N LYS A 145 20.67 8.65 13.19
CA LYS A 145 20.65 7.31 13.80
C LYS A 145 21.02 6.22 12.80
N LEU A 146 20.54 6.31 11.56
CA LEU A 146 20.80 5.31 10.53
C LEU A 146 22.24 5.35 9.99
N LYS A 147 22.90 6.50 9.98
CA LYS A 147 24.30 6.65 9.49
C LYS A 147 25.28 5.72 10.21
N ALA A 148 25.09 5.50 11.51
CA ALA A 148 25.94 4.59 12.28
C ALA A 148 25.85 3.13 11.77
N CYS A 149 24.75 2.77 11.12
CA CYS A 149 24.48 1.44 10.59
C CYS A 149 24.80 1.30 9.09
N GLU A 150 25.19 2.38 8.41
CA GLU A 150 25.48 2.38 6.96
C GLU A 150 26.89 1.87 6.67
N GLN A 151 27.20 0.65 7.13
CA GLN A 151 28.47 -0.02 6.82
C GLN A 151 28.27 -1.13 5.80
N PRO A 152 29.10 -1.18 4.74
CA PRO A 152 29.03 -2.26 3.76
C PRO A 152 29.39 -3.59 4.42
N LEU A 153 28.69 -4.66 4.01
CA LEU A 153 29.02 -6.00 4.45
C LEU A 153 30.40 -6.39 3.92
N VAL A 154 31.35 -6.63 4.82
CA VAL A 154 32.68 -7.18 4.50
C VAL A 154 32.57 -8.71 4.57
N LEU A 155 32.87 -9.38 3.46
CA LEU A 155 32.92 -10.84 3.41
C LEU A 155 34.36 -11.28 3.57
N ASP A 156 34.63 -12.11 4.58
CA ASP A 156 35.91 -12.81 4.67
C ASP A 156 35.94 -13.89 3.57
N THR A 157 36.87 -13.72 2.62
CA THR A 157 37.16 -14.68 1.54
C THR A 157 38.27 -15.64 1.91
#